data_AF-A0A4R8BK87-F1
#
_entry.id   AF-A0A4R8BK87-F1
#
_cell.length_a   1.000
_cell.length_b   1.000
_cell.length_c   1.000
_cell.angle_alpha   90.00
_cell.angle_beta   90.00
_cell.angle_gamma   90.00
#
_symmetry.space_group_name_H-M   'P 1'
#
loop_
_entity.id
_entity.type
_entity.pdbx_description
1 polymer ?
#
loop_
_entity_poly.entity_id
_entity_poly.type
_entity_poly.pdbx_seq_one_letter_code
_entity_poly.pdbx_strand_id
1 'polypeptide(L)' 'MPNTRQTSAKAASAASKVLANPKSTKAEKTAAASALAQTKKK' A
#
# COMPACT_ATOMS: atom_id res chain seq x y z
N MET A 1 -0.85 6.62 22.74
CA MET A 1 -0.87 7.55 21.59
C MET A 1 -1.16 6.73 20.33
N PRO A 2 -2.15 7.08 19.50
CA PRO A 2 -2.37 6.38 18.22
C PRO A 2 -1.20 6.65 17.28
N ASN A 3 -0.64 5.59 16.68
CA ASN A 3 0.40 5.73 15.66
C ASN A 3 -0.24 6.34 14.39
N THR A 4 0.13 7.59 14.10
CA THR A 4 -0.38 8.39 12.98
C THR A 4 0.41 8.17 11.69
N ARG A 5 1.58 7.52 11.76
CA ARG A 5 2.46 7.25 10.62
C ARG A 5 2.12 5.91 9.98
N GLN A 6 0.84 5.68 9.69
CA GLN A 6 0.38 4.44 9.10
C GLN A 6 -0.55 4.71 7.94
N THR A 7 -0.36 3.91 6.88
CA THR A 7 -1.19 3.97 5.69
C THR A 7 -2.64 3.64 6.05
N SER A 8 -3.58 4.49 5.62
CA SER A 8 -5.00 4.26 5.85
C SER A 8 -5.50 3.02 5.11
N ALA A 9 -6.57 2.39 5.61
CA ALA A 9 -7.14 1.19 5.00
C ALA A 9 -7.55 1.39 3.52
N LYS A 10 -7.97 2.61 3.15
CA LYS A 10 -8.32 2.96 1.77
C LYS A 10 -7.08 2.99 0.87
N ALA A 11 -5.99 3.59 1.33
CA ALA A 11 -4.72 3.63 0.60
C ALA A 11 -4.09 2.23 0.50
N ALA A 12 -4.21 1.41 1.55
CA ALA A 12 -3.82 0.00 1.52
C ALA A 12 -4.55 -0.77 0.41
N SER A 13 -5.87 -0.62 0.35
CA SER A 13 -6.71 -1.29 -0.65
C SER A 13 -6.36 -0.86 -2.08
N ALA A 14 -6.02 0.42 -2.29
CA ALA A 14 -5.55 0.90 -3.58
C ALA A 14 -4.18 0.30 -3.94
N ALA A 15 -3.24 0.26 -2.99
CA ALA A 15 -1.93 -0.36 -3.18
C ALA A 15 -2.02 -1.86 -3.52
N SER A 16 -2.92 -2.62 -2.88
CA SER A 16 -3.18 -4.01 -3.24
C SER A 16 -3.65 -4.17 -4.69
N LYS A 17 -4.51 -3.26 -5.18
CA LYS A 17 -4.96 -3.27 -6.58
C LYS A 17 -3.82 -2.97 -7.55
N VAL A 18 -2.93 -2.05 -7.22
CA VAL A 18 -1.73 -1.74 -8.02
C VAL A 18 -0.79 -2.94 -8.09
N LEU A 19 -0.59 -3.66 -6.98
CA LEU A 19 0.21 -4.89 -6.97
C LEU A 19 -0.39 -6.01 -7.83
N ALA A 20 -1.72 -6.17 -7.80
CA ALA A 20 -2.43 -7.16 -8.58
C ALA A 20 -2.57 -6.79 -10.07
N ASN A 21 -2.34 -5.54 -10.45
CA ASN A 21 -2.50 -5.08 -11.82
C ASN A 21 -1.33 -5.55 -12.71
N PRO A 22 -1.58 -6.33 -13.78
CA PRO A 22 -0.53 -6.74 -14.72
C PRO A 22 0.03 -5.57 -15.54
N LYS A 23 -0.73 -4.48 -15.70
CA LYS A 23 -0.29 -3.27 -16.42
C LYS A 23 0.56 -2.33 -15.58
N SER A 24 0.65 -2.57 -14.26
CA SER A 24 1.43 -1.68 -13.39
C SER A 24 2.93 -1.92 -13.52
N THR A 25 3.67 -0.81 -13.54
CA THR A 25 5.13 -0.83 -13.74
C THR A 25 5.84 -1.33 -12.47
N LYS A 26 7.11 -1.72 -12.62
CA LYS A 26 7.94 -2.15 -11.48
C LYS A 26 8.03 -1.06 -10.40
N ALA A 27 8.15 0.20 -10.81
CA ALA A 27 8.21 1.34 -9.89
C ALA A 27 6.90 1.52 -9.11
N GLU A 28 5.75 1.46 -9.79
CA GLU A 28 4.43 1.54 -9.15
C GLU A 28 4.22 0.42 -8.14
N LYS A 29 4.60 -0.82 -8.51
CA LYS A 29 4.48 -1.98 -7.62
C LYS A 29 5.37 -1.83 -6.38
N THR A 30 6.59 -1.32 -6.53
CA THR A 30 7.48 -1.02 -5.39
C THR A 30 6.88 0.03 -4.47
N ALA A 31 6.35 1.13 -5.02
CA ALA A 31 5.71 2.18 -4.21
C ALA A 31 4.47 1.65 -3.48
N ALA A 32 3.64 0.85 -4.16
CA ALA A 32 2.47 0.21 -3.57
C ALA A 32 2.84 -0.80 -2.48
N ALA A 33 3.89 -1.60 -2.68
CA ALA A 33 4.40 -2.52 -1.67
C ALA A 33 4.87 -1.78 -0.40
N SER A 34 5.62 -0.68 -0.56
CA SER A 34 6.03 0.16 0.57
C SER A 34 4.84 0.75 1.32
N ALA A 35 3.83 1.23 0.59
CA ALA A 35 2.60 1.73 1.20
C ALA A 35 1.86 0.64 1.98
N LEU A 36 1.81 -0.60 1.44
CA LEU A 36 1.18 -1.76 2.07
C LEU A 36 1.94 -2.18 3.34
N ALA A 37 3.27 -2.16 3.31
CA ALA A 37 4.11 -2.51 4.45
C ALA A 37 3.93 -1.54 5.64
N GLN A 38 3.57 -0.29 5.37
CA GLN A 38 3.31 0.74 6.38
C GLN A 38 1.84 0.77 6.87
N THR A 39 1.00 -0.20 6.46
CA THR A 39 -0.38 -0.31 6.93
C THR A 39 -0.45 -0.85 8.36
N LYS A 40 -1.50 -0.47 9.11
CA LYS A 40 -1.81 -1.11 10.39
C LYS A 40 -2.10 -2.59 10.14
N LYS A 41 -1.23 -3.49 10.62
CA LYS A 41 -1.61 -4.89 10.83
C LYS A 41 -2.74 -4.91 11.86
N LYS A 42 -3.82 -5.63 11.52
CA LYS A 42 -4.90 -5.95 12.45
C LYS A 42 -4.44 -7.03 13.42
#